data_AF-A0A259DAR2-F1
#
_entry.id   AF-A0A259DAR2-F1
#
_cell.length_a   1.000
_cell.length_b   1.000
_cell.length_c   1.000
_cell.angle_alpha   90.00
_cell.angle_beta   90.00
_cell.angle_gamma   90.00
#
_symmetry.space_group_name_H-M   'P 1'
#
loop_
_entity.id
_entity.type
_entity.pdbx_description
1 polymer ?
#
loop_
_entity_poly.entity_id
_entity_poly.type
_entity_poly.pdbx_seq_one_letter_code
_entity_poly.pdbx_strand_id
1 'polypeptide(L)'
;MPTHLPFEVNGANVILIDDVLLTGRTVRAALNELFDFGRPAKVELMVLADRDNRELPITSDFVGERVNIPDNQILVLEKDGADKFSFQLEERAE
;
A
#
# COMPACT_ATOMS: atom_id res chain seq x y z
N MET A 1 15.73 -14.86 0.69
CA MET A 1 15.90 -14.73 2.16
C MET A 1 14.52 -14.57 2.76
N PRO A 2 14.22 -15.14 3.93
CA PRO A 2 13.01 -14.79 4.64
C PRO A 2 13.01 -13.30 5.01
N THR A 3 11.84 -12.68 5.02
CA THR A 3 11.64 -11.32 5.52
C THR A 3 12.12 -11.24 6.97
N HIS A 4 12.80 -10.17 7.36
CA HIS A 4 13.22 -9.94 8.74
C HIS A 4 12.60 -8.64 9.27
N LEU A 5 11.78 -8.74 10.31
CA LEU A 5 11.21 -7.59 10.99
C LEU A 5 12.10 -7.22 12.19
N PRO A 6 12.59 -5.96 12.29
CA PRO A 6 13.48 -5.53 13.37
C PRO A 6 12.73 -5.23 14.68
N PHE A 7 11.51 -5.75 14.85
CA PHE A 7 10.63 -5.50 15.99
C PHE A 7 9.74 -6.71 16.28
N GLU A 8 9.23 -6.79 17.51
CA GLU A 8 8.27 -7.81 17.93
C GLU A 8 6.86 -7.47 17.42
N VAL A 9 6.19 -8.41 16.75
CA VAL A 9 4.85 -8.19 16.18
C VAL A 9 3.74 -8.35 17.22
N ASN A 10 3.95 -9.20 18.23
CA ASN A 10 2.90 -9.52 19.21
C ASN A 10 2.49 -8.29 20.04
N GLY A 11 1.21 -7.94 19.96
CA GLY A 11 0.64 -6.78 20.67
C GLY A 11 1.06 -5.42 20.10
N ALA A 12 1.79 -5.36 18.99
CA ALA A 12 2.20 -4.11 18.36
C ALA A 12 1.02 -3.42 17.65
N ASN A 13 1.06 -2.09 17.61
CA ASN A 13 0.24 -1.30 16.68
C ASN A 13 1.06 -1.06 15.41
N VAL A 14 0.61 -1.63 14.30
CA VAL A 14 1.34 -1.61 13.03
C VAL A 14 0.59 -0.74 12.02
N ILE A 15 1.29 0.15 11.35
CA ILE A 15 0.76 0.89 10.21
C ILE A 15 1.46 0.35 8.97
N LEU A 16 0.70 -0.27 8.07
CA LEU A 16 1.16 -0.60 6.73
C LEU A 16 1.14 0.66 5.88
N ILE A 17 2.21 0.89 5.11
CA ILE A 17 2.34 2.05 4.23
C ILE A 17 2.48 1.53 2.80
N ASP A 18 1.62 2.01 1.92
CA ASP A 18 1.66 1.70 0.48
C ASP A 18 1.60 3.01 -0.32
N ASP A 19 2.11 3.01 -1.54
CA ASP A 19 2.05 4.20 -2.40
C ASP A 19 0.65 4.39 -2.99
N VAL A 20 0.09 3.35 -3.61
CA VAL A 20 -1.19 3.41 -4.32
C VAL A 20 -2.09 2.26 -3.92
N LEU A 21 -3.23 2.57 -3.27
CA LEU A 21 -4.27 1.58 -3.02
C LEU A 21 -5.19 1.44 -4.23
N LEU A 22 -5.08 0.31 -4.94
CA LEU A 22 -5.97 -0.05 -6.06
C LEU A 22 -6.90 -1.21 -5.67
N THR A 23 -6.53 -2.45 -5.98
CA THR A 23 -7.39 -3.65 -5.78
C THR A 23 -7.39 -4.14 -4.34
N GLY A 24 -6.39 -3.77 -3.54
CA GLY A 24 -6.15 -4.25 -2.18
C GLY A 24 -5.33 -5.56 -2.08
N ARG A 25 -4.95 -6.18 -3.20
CA ARG A 25 -4.25 -7.48 -3.20
C ARG A 25 -2.86 -7.42 -2.57
N THR A 26 -2.10 -6.35 -2.79
CA THR A 26 -0.79 -6.11 -2.18
C THR A 26 -0.90 -6.03 -0.66
N VAL A 27 -1.83 -5.21 -0.15
CA VAL A 27 -2.10 -5.08 1.28
C VAL A 27 -2.54 -6.42 1.89
N ARG A 28 -3.39 -7.19 1.21
CA ARG A 28 -3.78 -8.54 1.67
C ARG A 28 -2.56 -9.47 1.80
N ALA A 29 -1.64 -9.43 0.85
CA ALA A 29 -0.41 -10.22 0.93
C ALA A 29 0.48 -9.78 2.10
N ALA A 30 0.64 -8.46 2.29
CA ALA A 30 1.40 -7.90 3.42
C ALA A 30 0.77 -8.26 4.77
N LEU A 31 -0.56 -8.24 4.89
CA LEU A 31 -1.26 -8.69 6.08
C LEU A 31 -0.98 -10.18 6.35
N ASN A 32 -1.13 -11.04 5.35
CA ASN A 32 -0.86 -12.47 5.54
C ASN A 32 0.56 -12.71 6.05
N GLU A 33 1.56 -12.09 5.42
CA GLU A 33 2.96 -12.20 5.83
C GLU A 33 3.15 -11.67 7.27
N LEU A 34 2.60 -10.50 7.61
CA LEU A 34 2.69 -9.93 8.97
C LEU A 34 2.15 -10.90 10.04
N PHE A 35 1.05 -11.60 9.74
CA PHE A 35 0.45 -12.57 10.63
C PHE A 35 1.25 -13.89 10.73
N ASP A 36 2.19 -14.15 9.83
CA ASP A 36 3.15 -15.26 9.99
C ASP A 36 4.24 -14.92 11.03
N PHE A 37 4.50 -13.62 11.29
CA PHE A 37 5.44 -13.15 12.32
C PHE A 37 4.81 -12.96 13.71
N GLY A 38 3.48 -12.87 13.83
CA GLY A 38 2.82 -12.73 15.13
C GLY A 38 1.37 -12.26 15.08
N ARG A 39 0.90 -11.71 16.18
CA ARG A 39 -0.46 -11.16 16.33
C ARG A 39 -0.40 -9.71 16.81
N PRO A 40 -0.45 -8.72 15.90
CA PRO A 40 -0.49 -7.31 16.29
C PRO A 40 -1.80 -6.99 17.03
N ALA A 41 -1.76 -5.99 17.92
CA ALA A 41 -2.95 -5.49 18.61
C ALA A 41 -3.87 -4.70 17.67
N LYS A 42 -3.26 -4.01 16.68
CA LYS A 42 -3.96 -3.23 15.67
C LYS A 42 -3.12 -3.19 14.40
N VAL A 43 -3.80 -3.26 13.25
CA VAL A 43 -3.19 -2.96 11.95
C VAL A 43 -3.99 -1.86 11.29
N GLU A 44 -3.32 -0.81 10.87
CA GLU A 44 -3.87 0.30 10.09
C GLU A 44 -3.18 0.38 8.74
N LEU A 45 -3.82 1.05 7.77
CA LEU A 45 -3.28 1.27 6.43
C LEU A 45 -3.23 2.76 6.11
N MET A 46 -2.03 3.24 5.77
CA MET A 46 -1.79 4.56 5.20
C MET A 46 -1.37 4.43 3.74
N VAL A 47 -2.03 5.16 2.86
CA VAL A 47 -1.65 5.23 1.44
C VAL A 47 -1.45 6.66 0.97
N LEU A 48 -0.50 6.87 0.06
CA LEU A 48 -0.30 8.18 -0.56
C LEU A 48 -1.45 8.50 -1.53
N ALA A 49 -1.85 7.55 -2.37
CA ALA A 49 -2.95 7.69 -3.30
C ALA A 49 -3.97 6.54 -3.17
N ASP A 50 -5.25 6.88 -3.28
CA ASP A 50 -6.36 5.92 -3.28
C ASP A 50 -7.17 6.03 -4.57
N ARG A 51 -7.28 4.91 -5.32
CA ARG A 51 -7.96 4.83 -6.62
C ARG A 51 -9.38 4.22 -6.58
N ASP A 52 -9.93 3.90 -5.40
CA ASP A 52 -11.31 3.42 -5.17
C ASP A 52 -11.77 2.13 -5.93
N ASN A 53 -10.95 1.55 -6.82
CA ASN A 53 -11.24 0.32 -7.57
C ASN A 53 -10.90 -0.96 -6.78
N ARG A 54 -11.55 -1.13 -5.63
CA ARG A 54 -11.34 -2.26 -4.72
C ARG A 54 -11.89 -3.58 -5.28
N GLU A 55 -11.10 -4.65 -5.15
CA GLU A 55 -11.55 -6.03 -5.39
C GLU A 55 -11.64 -6.84 -4.09
N LEU A 56 -11.04 -6.34 -3.02
CA LEU A 56 -11.07 -6.90 -1.68
C LEU A 56 -11.66 -5.86 -0.71
N PRO A 57 -12.31 -6.30 0.39
CA PRO A 57 -12.88 -5.41 1.39
C PRO A 57 -11.79 -4.77 2.27
N ILE A 58 -10.86 -4.06 1.65
CA ILE A 58 -9.71 -3.39 2.27
C ILE A 58 -9.89 -1.88 2.04
N THR A 59 -9.88 -1.13 3.12
CA THR A 59 -9.87 0.34 3.10
C THR A 59 -8.64 0.84 3.82
N SER A 60 -8.17 2.02 3.43
CA SER A 60 -7.17 2.77 4.17
C SER A 60 -7.79 3.55 5.32
N ASP A 61 -7.05 3.65 6.42
CA ASP A 61 -7.36 4.52 7.56
C ASP A 61 -6.85 5.95 7.30
N PHE A 62 -5.75 6.07 6.56
CA PHE A 62 -5.14 7.34 6.16
C PHE A 62 -4.91 7.39 4.65
N VAL A 63 -5.32 8.50 4.03
CA VAL A 63 -5.17 8.74 2.59
C VAL A 63 -4.55 10.10 2.37
N GLY A 64 -3.45 10.15 1.62
CA GLY A 64 -2.87 11.41 1.16
C GLY A 64 -3.79 12.11 0.16
N GLU A 65 -4.14 11.42 -0.92
CA GLU A 65 -5.04 11.92 -1.96
C GLU A 65 -5.94 10.81 -2.54
N ARG A 66 -7.20 11.15 -2.83
CA ARG A 66 -8.08 10.27 -3.60
C ARG A 66 -8.03 10.67 -5.07
N VAL A 67 -7.64 9.73 -5.92
CA VAL A 67 -7.30 9.98 -7.32
C VAL A 67 -8.17 9.13 -8.22
N ASN A 68 -8.88 9.76 -9.15
CA ASN A 68 -9.66 9.05 -10.17
C ASN A 68 -8.95 9.14 -11.52
N ILE A 69 -8.53 8.00 -12.06
CA ILE A 69 -7.85 7.92 -13.36
C ILE A 69 -8.47 6.80 -14.20
N PRO A 70 -8.41 6.87 -15.54
CA PRO A 70 -8.91 5.83 -16.43
C PRO A 70 -8.35 4.43 -16.13
N ASP A 71 -9.14 3.39 -16.42
CA ASP A 71 -8.74 1.98 -16.17
C ASP A 71 -7.57 1.51 -17.04
N ASN A 72 -7.36 2.15 -18.21
CA ASN A 72 -6.21 1.92 -19.08
C ASN A 72 -4.95 2.64 -18.59
N GLN A 73 -4.99 3.32 -17.43
CA GLN A 73 -3.84 4.02 -16.87
C GLN A 73 -3.46 3.50 -15.48
N ILE A 74 -2.18 3.62 -15.18
CA ILE A 74 -1.58 3.33 -13.88
C ILE A 74 -0.98 4.59 -13.30
N LEU A 75 -1.00 4.67 -11.97
CA LEU A 75 -0.37 5.75 -11.21
C LEU A 75 0.95 5.20 -10.67
N VAL A 76 2.07 5.79 -11.06
CA VAL A 76 3.41 5.32 -10.71
C VAL A 76 4.09 6.37 -9.86
N LEU A 77 4.61 5.96 -8.70
CA LEU A 77 5.41 6.82 -7.85
C LEU A 77 6.86 6.79 -8.36
N GLU A 78 7.30 7.87 -9.01
CA GLU A 78 8.68 8.01 -9.46
C GLU A 78 9.50 8.85 -8.49
N LYS A 79 10.79 8.54 -8.41
CA LYS A 79 11.78 9.31 -7.66
C LYS A 79 12.77 9.93 -8.63
N ASP A 80 12.90 11.25 -8.60
CA ASP A 80 13.83 11.98 -9.46
C ASP A 80 15.28 11.95 -8.94
N GLY A 81 16.20 12.49 -9.73
CA GLY A 81 17.62 12.59 -9.37
C GLY A 81 17.94 13.54 -8.22
N ALA A 82 16.96 14.28 -7.72
CA ALA A 82 17.06 15.18 -6.56
C ALA A 82 16.35 14.61 -5.31
N ASP A 83 16.08 13.30 -5.31
CA ASP A 83 15.37 12.58 -4.24
C ASP A 83 13.92 13.02 -4.00
N LYS A 84 13.30 13.72 -4.95
CA LYS A 84 11.90 14.11 -4.87
C LYS A 84 11.02 13.04 -5.49
N PHE A 85 9.93 12.71 -4.79
CA PHE A 85 8.90 11.80 -5.29
C PHE A 85 7.79 12.57 -6.00
N SER A 86 7.30 12.02 -7.12
CA SER A 86 6.14 12.53 -7.85
C SER A 86 5.36 11.39 -8.48
N PHE A 87 4.03 11.51 -8.49
CA PHE A 87 3.19 10.58 -9.23
C PHE A 87 3.15 10.93 -10.72
N GLN A 88 3.33 9.92 -11.57
CA GLN A 88 3.16 10.00 -13.01
C GLN A 88 2.02 9.07 -13.45
N LEU A 89 1.36 9.43 -14.56
CA LEU A 89 0.38 8.58 -15.22
C LEU A 89 1.04 7.87 -16.39
N GLU A 90 0.92 6.55 -16.43
CA GLU A 90 1.39 5.72 -17.54
C GLU A 90 0.24 4.90 -18.12
N GLU A 91 0.35 4.54 -19.40
CA GLU A 91 -0.57 3.58 -20.01
C GLU A 91 -0.32 2.18 -19.45
N ARG A 92 -1.39 1.46 -19.15
CA ARG A 92 -1.33 0.09 -18.66
C ARG A 92 -0.91 -0.82 -19.83
N ALA A 93 0.29 -1.40 -19.73
CA ALA A 93 0.71 -2.43 -20.69
C ALA A 93 -0.30 -3.59 -20.72
N GLU A 94 -0.62 -4.06 -21.92
CA GLU A 94 -1.53 -5.19 -22.17
C GLU A 94 -1.01 -6.53 -21.60
#